data_AF-A0AAD5X5S2-F1
#
_entry.id   AF-A0AAD5X5S2-F1
#
_cell.length_a   1.000
_cell.length_b   1.000
_cell.length_c   1.000
_cell.angle_alpha   90.00
_cell.angle_beta   90.00
_cell.angle_gamma   90.00
#
_symmetry.space_group_name_H-M   'P 1'
#
loop_
_entity.id
_entity.type
_entity.pdbx_description
1 polymer ?
#
loop_
_entity_poly.entity_id
_entity_poly.type
_entity_poly.pdbx_seq_one_letter_code
_entity_poly.pdbx_strand_id
1 'polypeptide(L)'
;MMTLEIPMSKEACLIVNNVQLFEWHFAFITFDFFILYKSYITTESSFVFLTCAATVLAYRCVWAVVDLIFTKAAWTRDDQFCGFYADIFSSVNYDVADLACDFVATAGAVAMFLKEEPGILRHRD
;
A
#
# COMPACT_ATOMS: atom_id res chain seq x y z
N MET A 1 -20.68 -12.73 23.99
CA MET A 1 -19.65 -12.57 22.93
C MET A 1 -18.61 -13.65 23.20
N MET A 2 -18.59 -14.72 22.43
CA MET A 2 -17.69 -15.86 22.63
C MET A 2 -16.36 -15.51 21.96
N THR A 3 -15.35 -15.15 22.74
CA THR A 3 -13.97 -15.04 22.26
C THR A 3 -13.48 -16.44 21.99
N LEU A 4 -13.21 -16.75 20.72
CA LEU A 4 -12.54 -17.98 20.33
C LEU A 4 -11.08 -17.86 20.80
N GLU A 5 -10.79 -18.29 22.02
CA GLU A 5 -9.42 -18.39 22.54
C GLU A 5 -8.75 -19.58 21.86
N ILE A 6 -8.27 -19.38 20.62
CA ILE A 6 -7.39 -20.35 19.99
C ILE A 6 -6.09 -20.35 20.82
N PRO A 7 -5.72 -21.46 21.48
CA PRO A 7 -4.49 -21.53 22.25
C PRO A 7 -3.32 -21.34 21.30
N MET A 8 -2.75 -20.15 21.30
CA MET A 8 -1.65 -19.77 20.44
C MET A 8 -0.35 -20.01 21.21
N SER A 9 0.55 -20.84 20.68
CA SER A 9 1.88 -20.96 21.27
C SER A 9 2.68 -19.68 21.06
N LYS A 10 3.72 -19.46 21.87
CA LYS A 10 4.66 -18.35 21.69
C LYS A 10 5.24 -18.32 20.27
N GLU A 11 5.58 -19.49 19.74
CA GLU A 11 6.15 -19.64 18.40
C GLU A 11 5.12 -19.29 17.33
N ALA A 12 3.87 -19.76 17.49
CA ALA A 12 2.79 -19.43 16.58
C ALA A 12 2.48 -17.93 16.59
N CYS A 13 2.48 -17.28 17.75
CA CYS A 13 2.33 -15.84 17.90
C CYS A 13 3.33 -15.05 17.05
N LEU A 14 4.62 -15.39 17.16
CA LEU A 14 5.64 -14.67 16.41
C LEU A 14 5.54 -14.96 14.91
N ILE A 15 5.36 -16.22 14.51
CA ILE A 15 5.34 -16.60 13.09
C ILE A 15 4.11 -16.01 12.39
N VAL A 16 2.91 -16.21 12.95
CA VAL A 16 1.65 -15.78 12.32
C VAL A 16 1.63 -14.26 12.15
N ASN A 17 2.02 -13.49 13.17
CA ASN A 17 2.00 -12.03 13.05
C ASN A 17 3.04 -11.50 12.06
N ASN A 18 4.24 -12.09 11.98
CA ASN A 18 5.23 -11.68 10.99
C ASN A 18 4.76 -12.01 9.56
N VAL A 19 4.15 -13.18 9.37
CA VAL A 19 3.57 -13.57 8.07
C VAL A 19 2.43 -12.62 7.69
N GLN A 20 1.52 -12.34 8.62
CA GLN A 20 0.40 -11.43 8.40
C GLN A 20 0.88 -10.01 8.07
N LEU A 21 1.90 -9.50 8.78
CA LEU A 21 2.48 -8.19 8.50
C LEU A 21 3.08 -8.13 7.11
N PHE A 22 3.85 -9.15 6.73
CA PHE A 22 4.42 -9.25 5.38
C PHE A 22 3.34 -9.35 4.31
N GLU A 23 2.33 -10.19 4.52
CA GLU A 23 1.21 -10.38 3.60
C GLU A 23 0.46 -9.07 3.37
N TRP A 24 0.17 -8.33 4.44
CA TRP A 24 -0.47 -7.01 4.36
C TRP A 24 0.35 -6.07 3.48
N HIS A 25 1.64 -5.89 3.77
CA HIS A 25 2.50 -5.01 3.00
C HIS A 25 2.62 -5.42 1.53
N PHE A 26 2.77 -6.72 1.27
CA PHE A 26 2.87 -7.27 -0.07
C PHE A 26 1.59 -7.06 -0.89
N ALA A 27 0.42 -7.29 -0.28
CA ALA A 27 -0.86 -7.12 -0.93
C ALA A 27 -1.06 -5.66 -1.39
N PHE A 28 -0.84 -4.68 -0.52
CA PHE A 28 -1.05 -3.28 -0.88
C PHE A 28 -0.04 -2.75 -1.89
N ILE A 29 1.25 -3.10 -1.77
CA ILE A 29 2.26 -2.72 -2.79
C ILE A 29 1.87 -3.30 -4.16
N THR A 30 1.31 -4.51 -4.20
CA THR A 30 0.83 -5.12 -5.44
C THR A 30 -0.33 -4.34 -6.04
N PHE A 31 -1.28 -3.88 -5.21
CA PHE A 31 -2.38 -3.02 -5.66
C PHE A 31 -1.88 -1.66 -6.16
N ASP A 32 -0.96 -1.02 -5.45
CA ASP A 32 -0.33 0.24 -5.86
C ASP A 32 0.36 0.10 -7.22
N PHE A 33 1.15 -0.96 -7.39
CA PHE A 33 1.79 -1.26 -8.66
C PHE A 33 0.77 -1.41 -9.78
N PHE A 34 -0.31 -2.16 -9.55
CA PHE A 34 -1.34 -2.39 -10.55
C PHE A 34 -2.07 -1.10 -10.95
N ILE A 35 -2.49 -0.28 -9.98
CA ILE A 35 -3.23 0.96 -10.28
C ILE A 35 -2.34 2.00 -10.95
N LEU A 36 -1.08 2.14 -10.53
CA LEU A 36 -0.11 3.02 -11.17
C LEU A 36 0.23 2.55 -12.59
N TYR A 37 0.40 1.24 -12.80
CA TYR A 37 0.67 0.69 -14.14
C TYR A 37 -0.50 0.93 -15.10
N LYS A 38 -1.74 0.71 -14.65
CA LYS A 38 -2.93 1.05 -15.45
C LYS A 38 -3.00 2.53 -15.77
N SER A 39 -2.74 3.38 -14.78
CA SER A 39 -2.76 4.84 -14.96
C SER A 39 -1.65 5.33 -15.91
N TYR A 40 -0.50 4.66 -15.92
CA TYR A 40 0.56 4.92 -16.89
C TYR A 40 0.12 4.63 -18.33
N ILE A 41 -0.61 3.53 -18.55
CA ILE A 41 -1.20 3.24 -19.87
C ILE A 41 -2.26 4.30 -20.22
N THR A 42 -3.13 4.66 -19.28
CA THR A 42 -4.18 5.68 -19.48
C THR A 42 -3.59 7.04 -19.84
N THR A 43 -2.46 7.41 -19.25
CA THR A 43 -1.71 8.65 -19.55
C THR A 43 -0.85 8.55 -20.81
N GLU A 44 -1.21 7.66 -21.74
CA GLU A 44 -0.53 7.44 -23.02
C GLU A 44 0.97 7.15 -22.86
N SER A 45 1.33 6.43 -21.78
CA SER A 45 2.73 6.11 -21.46
C SER A 45 3.60 7.36 -21.25
N SER A 46 3.04 8.41 -20.67
CA SER A 46 3.77 9.65 -20.35
C SER A 46 4.98 9.39 -19.45
N PHE A 47 6.16 9.83 -19.88
CA PHE A 47 7.40 9.73 -19.09
C PHE A 47 7.33 10.51 -17.78
N VAL A 48 6.62 11.65 -17.78
CA VAL A 48 6.40 12.46 -16.56
C VAL A 48 5.59 11.66 -15.55
N PHE A 49 4.49 11.05 -15.99
CA PHE A 49 3.67 10.19 -15.13
C PHE A 49 4.49 9.01 -14.60
N LEU A 50 5.25 8.34 -15.46
CA LEU A 50 6.10 7.20 -15.07
C LEU A 50 7.10 7.58 -13.97
N THR A 51 7.73 8.75 -14.08
CA THR A 51 8.70 9.24 -13.09
C THR A 51 8.04 9.49 -11.74
N CYS A 52 6.86 10.13 -11.74
CA CYS A 52 6.08 10.35 -10.52
C CYS A 52 5.65 9.02 -9.89
N ALA A 53 5.07 8.13 -10.69
CA ALA A 53 4.61 6.81 -10.26
C ALA A 53 5.75 5.96 -9.67
N ALA A 54 6.91 5.93 -10.34
CA ALA A 54 8.08 5.21 -9.85
C ALA A 54 8.60 5.77 -8.51
N THR A 55 8.54 7.10 -8.35
CA THR A 55 9.00 7.77 -7.13
C THR A 55 8.10 7.47 -5.93
N VAL A 56 6.77 7.58 -6.09
CA VAL A 56 5.83 7.27 -5.00
C VAL A 56 5.81 5.80 -4.65
N LEU A 57 5.94 4.90 -5.64
CA LEU A 57 6.04 3.46 -5.38
C LEU A 57 7.36 3.11 -4.67
N ALA A 58 8.48 3.75 -5.02
CA ALA A 58 9.73 3.57 -4.30
C ALA A 58 9.61 4.04 -2.84
N TYR A 59 8.96 5.18 -2.61
CA TYR A 59 8.67 5.69 -1.26
C TYR A 59 7.81 4.70 -0.45
N ARG A 60 6.77 4.10 -1.07
CA ARG A 60 5.95 3.03 -0.48
C ARG A 60 6.78 1.81 -0.07
N CYS A 61 7.66 1.33 -0.97
CA CYS A 61 8.53 0.19 -0.68
C CYS A 61 9.51 0.47 0.46
N VAL A 62 10.08 1.69 0.55
CA VAL A 62 10.97 2.08 1.64
C VAL A 62 10.23 2.01 2.98
N TRP A 63 9.05 2.61 3.08
CA TRP A 63 8.30 2.60 4.33
C TRP A 63 7.75 1.23 4.72
N ALA A 64 7.44 0.38 3.74
CA ALA A 64 7.11 -1.02 4.01
C ALA A 64 8.26 -1.76 4.70
N VAL A 65 9.49 -1.58 4.20
CA VAL A 65 10.68 -2.21 4.81
C VAL A 65 10.93 -1.65 6.20
N VAL A 66 10.78 -0.34 6.39
CA VAL A 66 10.93 0.28 7.70
C VAL A 66 9.88 -0.27 8.68
N ASP A 67 8.62 -0.32 8.29
CA ASP A 67 7.54 -0.85 9.15
C ASP A 67 7.77 -2.32 9.49
N LEU A 68 8.18 -3.15 8.53
CA LEU A 68 8.53 -4.55 8.77
C LEU A 68 9.68 -4.74 9.78
N ILE A 69 10.58 -3.77 9.93
CA ILE A 69 11.70 -3.82 10.88
C ILE A 69 11.28 -3.37 12.28
N PHE A 70 10.46 -2.32 12.36
CA PHE A 70 10.12 -1.67 13.63
C PHE A 70 8.83 -2.20 14.26
N THR A 71 7.88 -2.68 13.47
CA THR A 71 6.66 -3.34 13.94
C THR A 71 6.97 -4.77 14.37
N LYS A 72 6.56 -5.14 15.59
CA LYS A 72 6.89 -6.45 16.18
C LYS A 72 5.72 -7.06 16.93
N ALA A 73 5.66 -8.39 16.90
CA ALA A 73 4.85 -9.16 17.83
C ALA A 73 5.68 -9.55 19.05
N ALA A 74 5.10 -9.46 20.24
CA ALA A 74 5.72 -9.95 21.47
C ALA A 74 4.73 -10.78 22.29
N TRP A 75 5.22 -11.89 22.82
CA TRP A 75 4.43 -12.75 23.70
C TRP A 75 4.52 -12.27 25.14
N THR A 76 3.38 -11.92 25.74
CA THR A 76 3.30 -11.51 27.14
C THR A 76 3.02 -12.74 28.00
N ARG A 77 3.96 -13.09 28.90
CA ARG A 77 3.82 -14.29 29.75
C ARG A 77 2.72 -14.15 30.79
N ASP A 78 2.47 -12.95 31.29
CA ASP A 78 1.55 -12.70 32.40
C ASP A 78 0.09 -12.87 31.95
N ASP A 79 -0.22 -12.37 30.76
CA ASP A 79 -1.57 -12.32 30.22
C ASP A 79 -1.84 -13.42 29.16
N GLN A 80 -0.85 -14.30 28.90
CA GLN A 80 -0.92 -15.40 27.92
C GLN A 80 -1.44 -14.97 26.53
N PHE A 81 -1.11 -13.75 26.10
CA PHE A 81 -1.54 -13.20 24.82
C PHE A 81 -0.36 -12.76 23.96
N CYS A 82 -0.63 -12.72 22.67
CA CYS A 82 0.27 -12.15 21.68
C CYS A 82 -0.05 -10.66 21.48
N GLY A 83 0.84 -9.79 21.93
CA GLY A 83 0.75 -8.34 21.69
C GLY A 83 1.36 -7.96 20.36
N PHE A 84 0.70 -7.08 19.62
CA PHE A 84 1.19 -6.50 18.39
C PHE A 84 1.55 -5.04 18.63
N TYR A 85 2.80 -4.68 18.37
CA TYR A 85 3.37 -3.35 18.63
C TYR A 85 3.79 -2.74 17.30
N ALA A 86 2.90 -1.93 16.74
CA ALA A 86 3.18 -1.14 15.53
C ALA A 86 4.03 0.08 15.89
N ASP A 87 5.02 0.40 15.06
CA ASP A 87 5.69 1.69 15.14
C ASP A 87 4.84 2.75 14.45
N ILE A 88 4.25 3.65 15.24
CA ILE A 88 3.30 4.65 14.74
C ILE A 88 3.94 5.50 13.64
N PHE A 89 5.24 5.78 13.74
CA PHE A 89 5.92 6.61 12.77
C PHE A 89 6.06 5.91 11.41
N SER A 90 6.53 4.66 11.38
CA SER A 90 6.60 3.88 10.13
C SER A 90 5.22 3.63 9.55
N SER A 91 4.23 3.29 10.38
CA SER A 91 2.86 2.99 9.91
C SER A 91 2.19 4.21 9.29
N VAL A 92 2.31 5.40 9.91
CA VAL A 92 1.76 6.64 9.34
C VAL A 92 2.41 6.99 8.01
N ASN A 93 3.74 6.86 7.89
CA ASN A 93 4.41 7.14 6.62
C ASN A 93 4.09 6.09 5.55
N TYR A 94 3.86 4.83 5.95
CA TYR A 94 3.38 3.80 5.05
C TYR A 94 2.01 4.20 4.47
N ASP A 95 1.05 4.61 5.31
CA ASP A 95 -0.27 5.08 4.86
C ASP A 95 -0.21 6.35 4.00
N VAL A 96 0.68 7.29 4.33
CA VAL A 96 0.92 8.48 3.49
C VAL A 96 1.45 8.09 2.12
N ALA A 97 2.29 7.06 2.04
CA ALA A 97 2.80 6.56 0.77
C ALA A 97 1.70 5.90 -0.10
N ASP A 98 0.73 5.22 0.51
CA ASP A 98 -0.48 4.69 -0.14
C ASP A 98 -1.27 5.84 -0.79
N LEU A 99 -1.59 6.84 0.04
CA LEU A 99 -2.33 8.03 -0.40
C LEU A 99 -1.62 8.77 -1.55
N ALA A 100 -0.28 8.80 -1.53
CA ALA A 100 0.50 9.40 -2.61
C ALA A 100 0.39 8.61 -3.92
N CYS A 101 0.35 7.27 -3.86
CA CYS A 101 0.13 6.42 -5.05
C CYS A 101 -1.26 6.66 -5.64
N ASP A 102 -2.29 6.65 -4.79
CA ASP A 102 -3.68 6.93 -5.18
C ASP A 102 -3.85 8.33 -5.78
N PHE A 103 -3.20 9.33 -5.17
CA PHE A 103 -3.25 10.70 -5.66
C PHE A 103 -2.61 10.83 -7.04
N VAL A 104 -1.43 10.23 -7.26
CA VAL A 104 -0.77 10.24 -8.58
C VAL A 104 -1.62 9.53 -9.63
N ALA A 105 -2.15 8.34 -9.32
CA ALA A 105 -3.04 7.61 -10.22
C ALA A 105 -4.28 8.43 -10.59
N THR A 106 -4.93 9.03 -9.59
CA THR A 106 -6.12 9.88 -9.78
C THR A 106 -5.79 11.12 -10.61
N ALA A 107 -4.68 11.81 -10.33
CA ALA A 107 -4.24 12.97 -11.09
C ALA A 107 -3.99 12.62 -12.56
N GLY A 108 -3.38 11.46 -12.84
CA GLY A 108 -3.21 10.95 -14.20
C GLY A 108 -4.53 10.73 -14.93
N ALA A 109 -5.51 10.09 -14.26
CA ALA A 109 -6.83 9.86 -14.82
C ALA A 109 -7.58 11.18 -15.10
N VAL A 110 -7.57 12.12 -14.15
CA VAL A 110 -8.21 13.44 -14.31
C VAL A 110 -7.55 14.26 -15.41
N ALA A 111 -6.22 14.24 -15.51
CA ALA A 111 -5.50 14.96 -16.56
C ALA A 111 -5.91 14.47 -17.95
N MET A 112 -6.10 13.16 -18.12
CA MET A 112 -6.57 12.58 -19.37
C MET A 112 -8.05 12.85 -19.64
N PHE A 113 -8.88 12.89 -18.61
CA PHE A 113 -10.29 13.27 -18.75
C PHE A 113 -10.47 14.71 -19.22
N LEU A 114 -9.60 15.62 -18.75
CA LEU A 114 -9.62 17.03 -19.13
C LEU A 114 -8.85 17.32 -20.43
N LYS A 115 -8.15 16.33 -21.00
CA LYS A 115 -7.43 16.48 -22.26
C LYS A 115 -8.45 16.65 -23.38
N GLU A 116 -8.52 17.84 -23.97
CA GLU A 116 -9.34 18.07 -25.15
C GLU A 116 -8.85 17.18 -26.31
N GLU A 117 -9.76 16.39 -26.89
CA GLU A 117 -9.43 15.63 -28.08
C GLU A 117 -9.33 16.54 -29.30
N PRO A 118 -8.30 16.39 -30.17
CA PRO A 118 -8.29 17.05 -31.46
C PRO A 118 -9.55 16.66 -32.24
N GLY A 119 -10.26 17.66 -32.78
CA GLY A 119 -11.68 17.67 -33.17
C GLY A 119 -12.20 16.67 -34.22
N ILE A 120 -11.58 15.50 -34.41
CA ILE A 120 -12.08 14.41 -35.25
C ILE A 120 -13.27 13.66 -34.63
N LEU A 121 -13.45 13.70 -33.30
CA LEU A 121 -14.56 13.03 -32.60
C LEU A 121 -15.67 13.97 -32.12
N ARG A 122 -15.61 15.27 -32.43
CA ARG A 122 -16.63 16.27 -32.06
C ARG A 122 -17.92 16.21 -32.91
N HIS A 123 -18.12 15.13 -33.68
CA HIS A 123 -19.25 14.94 -34.60
C HIS A 123 -20.09 13.68 -34.31
N ARG A 124 -20.24 13.29 -33.04
CA ARG A 124 -21.35 12.43 -32.64
C ARG A 124 -22.09 13.05 -31.49
N ASP A 125 -23.16 13.74 -31.87
CA ASP A 125 -24.33 14.02 -31.04
C ASP A 125 -24.93 12.70 -30.50
#